data_AF-A0A349WXJ8-F1
#
_entry.id   AF-A0A349WXJ8-F1
#
_cell.length_a   1.000
_cell.length_b   1.000
_cell.length_c   1.000
_cell.angle_alpha   90.00
_cell.angle_beta   90.00
_cell.angle_gamma   90.00
#
_symmetry.space_group_name_H-M   'P 1'
#
loop_
_entity.id
_entity.type
_entity.pdbx_description
1 polymer ?
#
loop_
_entity_poly.entity_id
_entity_poly.type
_entity_poly.pdbx_seq_one_letter_code
_entity_poly.pdbx_strand_id
1 'polypeptide(L)'
;MNFKLRVNNELQKGQSLFEVVVAIAITALVITGIVSLTTNSIQNSSFSRDSTLASNYIVQTNEWLRQERDGDLNVFIAHTATGVWCFKELTWTLPRACGASDYVTGTKFTRQVDFQTTSPNLVQVDVTITWTDSKGIHESLGSTNLSIK
;
A
#
# COMPACT_ATOMS: atom_id res chain seq x y z
N MET A 1 -41.75 19.67 -67.84
CA MET A 1 -40.74 18.77 -67.28
C MET A 1 -41.18 18.46 -65.85
N ASN A 2 -41.80 17.29 -65.61
CA ASN A 2 -42.41 16.96 -64.31
C ASN A 2 -41.42 16.16 -63.47
N PHE A 3 -40.92 16.75 -62.39
CA PHE A 3 -40.03 16.10 -61.43
C PHE A 3 -40.88 15.32 -60.42
N LYS A 4 -40.88 13.99 -60.52
CA LYS A 4 -41.62 13.10 -59.62
C LYS A 4 -40.72 12.78 -58.42
N LEU A 5 -40.98 13.40 -57.26
CA LEU A 5 -40.30 13.07 -56.01
C LEU A 5 -40.71 11.66 -55.56
N ARG A 6 -39.76 10.72 -55.57
CA ARG A 6 -39.88 9.43 -54.87
C ARG A 6 -39.65 9.69 -53.39
N VAL A 7 -40.71 9.62 -52.60
CA VAL A 7 -40.60 9.50 -51.13
C VAL A 7 -40.25 8.04 -50.85
N ASN A 8 -39.01 7.78 -50.44
CA ASN A 8 -38.63 6.48 -49.91
C ASN A 8 -39.28 6.33 -48.54
N ASN A 9 -40.25 5.43 -48.45
CA ASN A 9 -40.92 5.07 -47.22
C ASN A 9 -39.98 4.11 -46.46
N GLU A 10 -38.96 4.67 -45.81
CA GLU A 10 -38.17 3.93 -44.83
C GLU A 10 -39.14 3.42 -43.75
N LEU A 11 -39.37 2.11 -43.72
CA LEU A 11 -40.24 1.44 -42.75
C LEU A 11 -39.75 1.77 -41.34
N GLN A 12 -40.38 2.74 -40.68
CA GLN A 12 -40.19 2.98 -39.25
C GLN A 12 -40.76 1.79 -38.48
N LYS A 13 -39.94 0.75 -38.31
CA LYS A 13 -40.25 -0.38 -37.44
C LYS A 13 -40.02 0.08 -36.01
N GLY A 14 -41.10 0.28 -35.25
CA GLY A 14 -41.01 0.53 -33.82
C GLY A 14 -40.28 -0.62 -33.11
N GLN A 15 -39.45 -0.30 -32.11
CA GLN A 15 -38.77 -1.32 -31.33
C GLN A 15 -39.79 -2.13 -30.50
N SER A 16 -39.58 -3.45 -30.45
CA SER A 16 -40.36 -4.32 -29.57
C SER A 16 -39.97 -4.07 -28.11
N LEU A 17 -40.95 -4.00 -27.22
CA LEU A 17 -40.71 -3.88 -25.78
C LEU A 17 -39.83 -5.02 -25.23
N PHE A 18 -39.93 -6.22 -25.82
CA PHE A 18 -39.08 -7.35 -25.47
C PHE A 18 -37.60 -7.10 -25.80
N GLU A 19 -37.32 -6.51 -26.96
CA GLU A 19 -35.96 -6.20 -27.41
C GLU A 19 -35.29 -5.18 -26.47
N VAL A 20 -36.05 -4.17 -26.03
CA VAL A 20 -35.59 -3.16 -25.05
C VAL A 20 -35.22 -3.81 -23.73
N VAL A 21 -36.06 -4.71 -23.21
CA VAL A 21 -35.80 -5.39 -21.92
C VAL A 21 -34.56 -6.27 -22.00
N VAL A 22 -34.39 -7.03 -23.10
CA VAL A 22 -33.21 -7.87 -23.32
C VAL A 22 -31.96 -6.99 -23.47
N ALA A 23 -32.03 -5.89 -24.21
CA ALA A 23 -30.92 -4.96 -24.37
C ALA A 23 -30.47 -4.37 -23.03
N ILE A 24 -31.42 -3.96 -22.17
CA ILE A 24 -31.15 -3.44 -20.83
C ILE A 24 -30.50 -4.51 -19.95
N ALA A 25 -30.99 -5.76 -19.99
CA ALA A 25 -30.42 -6.84 -19.21
C ALA A 25 -28.95 -7.11 -19.59
N ILE A 26 -28.64 -7.13 -20.89
CA ILE A 26 -27.27 -7.34 -21.38
C ILE A 26 -26.37 -6.15 -21.01
N THR A 27 -26.85 -4.91 -21.18
CA THR A 27 -26.05 -3.74 -20.80
C THR A 27 -25.78 -3.68 -19.30
N ALA A 28 -26.75 -4.03 -18.46
CA ALA A 28 -26.54 -4.12 -17.02
C ALA A 28 -25.44 -5.13 -16.68
N LEU A 29 -25.46 -6.32 -17.30
CA LEU A 29 -24.41 -7.33 -17.11
C LEU A 29 -23.03 -6.80 -17.54
N VAL A 30 -22.93 -6.16 -18.70
CA VAL A 30 -21.67 -5.59 -19.19
C VAL A 30 -21.14 -4.52 -18.23
N ILE A 31 -21.99 -3.61 -17.76
CA ILE A 31 -21.59 -2.54 -16.83
C ILE A 31 -21.08 -3.13 -15.52
N THR A 32 -21.78 -4.12 -14.94
CA THR A 32 -21.32 -4.76 -13.69
C THR A 32 -19.96 -5.44 -13.86
N GLY A 33 -19.72 -6.08 -15.01
CA GLY A 33 -18.43 -6.66 -15.35
C GLY A 33 -17.31 -5.60 -15.37
N ILE A 34 -17.55 -4.47 -16.02
CA ILE A 34 -16.58 -3.36 -16.09
C ILE A 34 -16.29 -2.81 -14.70
N VAL A 35 -17.32 -2.53 -13.89
CA VAL A 35 -17.16 -1.96 -12.53
C VAL A 35 -16.35 -2.90 -11.63
N SER A 36 -16.56 -4.21 -11.74
CA SER A 36 -15.76 -5.19 -10.99
C SER A 36 -14.28 -5.14 -11.38
N LEU A 37 -13.98 -5.12 -12.69
CA LEU A 37 -12.61 -5.04 -13.19
C LEU A 37 -11.90 -3.74 -12.80
N THR A 38 -12.60 -2.60 -12.90
CA THR A 38 -12.02 -1.31 -12.53
C THR A 38 -11.75 -1.23 -11.03
N THR A 39 -12.67 -1.72 -10.20
CA THR A 39 -12.49 -1.76 -8.74
C THR A 39 -11.27 -2.60 -8.36
N ASN A 40 -11.13 -3.79 -8.94
CA ASN A 40 -9.97 -4.65 -8.71
C ASN A 40 -8.66 -3.97 -9.16
N SER A 41 -8.69 -3.26 -10.28
CA SER A 41 -7.52 -2.52 -10.78
C SER A 41 -7.11 -1.41 -9.82
N ILE A 42 -8.07 -0.61 -9.32
CA ILE A 42 -7.82 0.46 -8.35
C ILE A 42 -7.22 -0.10 -7.06
N GLN A 43 -7.76 -1.21 -6.56
CA GLN A 43 -7.23 -1.87 -5.37
C GLN A 43 -5.79 -2.35 -5.57
N ASN A 44 -5.49 -2.94 -6.74
CA ASN A 44 -4.13 -3.37 -7.07
C ASN A 44 -3.15 -2.19 -7.17
N SER A 45 -3.55 -1.09 -7.81
CA SER A 45 -2.74 0.13 -7.87
C SER A 45 -2.50 0.74 -6.49
N SER A 46 -3.51 0.71 -5.61
CA SER A 46 -3.38 1.22 -4.24
C SER A 46 -2.41 0.37 -3.42
N PHE A 47 -2.54 -0.96 -3.48
CA PHE A 47 -1.60 -1.89 -2.84
C PHE A 47 -0.16 -1.70 -3.32
N SER A 48 0.05 -1.59 -4.64
CA SER A 48 1.38 -1.38 -5.23
C SER A 48 2.02 -0.07 -4.76
N ARG A 49 1.23 1.02 -4.70
CA ARG A 49 1.68 2.30 -4.15
C ARG A 49 2.06 2.17 -2.68
N ASP A 50 1.21 1.56 -1.87
CA ASP A 50 1.43 1.45 -0.43
C ASP A 50 2.63 0.54 -0.10
N SER A 51 2.83 -0.55 -0.86
CA SER A 51 4.01 -1.41 -0.76
C SER A 51 5.31 -0.66 -1.12
N THR A 52 5.26 0.21 -2.14
CA THR A 52 6.39 1.08 -2.49
C THR A 52 6.71 2.08 -1.37
N LEU A 53 5.68 2.70 -0.78
CA LEU A 53 5.86 3.61 0.36
C LEU A 53 6.42 2.88 1.59
N ALA A 54 5.91 1.68 1.89
CA ALA A 54 6.43 0.84 2.97
C ALA A 54 7.91 0.51 2.76
N SER A 55 8.30 0.13 1.55
CA SER A 55 9.71 -0.11 1.19
C SER A 55 10.58 1.14 1.37
N ASN A 56 10.06 2.32 1.01
CA ASN A 56 10.76 3.59 1.23
C ASN A 56 10.95 3.87 2.74
N TYR A 57 9.95 3.60 3.58
CA TYR A 57 10.09 3.76 5.03
C TYR A 57 11.12 2.80 5.62
N ILE A 58 11.21 1.56 5.12
CA ILE A 58 12.27 0.61 5.50
C ILE A 58 13.66 1.21 5.18
N VAL A 59 13.85 1.69 3.95
CA VAL A 59 15.12 2.29 3.53
C VAL A 59 15.46 3.50 4.40
N GLN A 60 14.52 4.44 4.58
CA GLN A 60 14.72 5.62 5.44
C GLN A 60 15.11 5.25 6.87
N THR A 61 14.49 4.20 7.42
CA THR A 61 14.77 3.74 8.79
C THR A 61 16.14 3.12 8.89
N ASN A 62 16.54 2.28 7.93
CA ASN A 62 17.87 1.70 7.89
C ASN A 62 18.96 2.77 7.72
N GLU A 63 18.74 3.76 6.87
CA GLU A 63 19.68 4.89 6.71
C GLU A 63 19.79 5.72 7.98
N TRP A 64 18.66 6.01 8.64
CA TRP A 64 18.68 6.72 9.91
C TRP A 64 19.41 5.92 11.01
N LEU A 65 19.17 4.62 11.13
CA LEU A 65 19.89 3.77 12.09
C LEU A 65 21.40 3.69 11.82
N ARG A 66 21.81 3.76 10.55
CA ARG A 66 23.23 3.90 10.19
C ARG A 66 23.79 5.23 10.67
N GLN A 67 23.07 6.32 10.50
CA GLN A 67 23.47 7.65 10.99
C GLN A 67 23.57 7.69 12.52
N GLU A 68 22.61 7.10 13.24
CA GLU A 68 22.65 7.01 14.70
C GLU A 68 23.87 6.23 15.19
N ARG A 69 24.16 5.09 14.55
CA ARG A 69 25.37 4.30 14.82
C ARG A 69 26.65 5.08 14.56
N ASP A 70 26.73 5.78 13.43
CA ASP A 70 27.92 6.53 13.02
C ASP A 70 28.12 7.83 13.84
N GLY A 71 27.06 8.33 14.48
CA GLY A 71 27.09 9.51 15.35
C GLY A 71 27.62 9.22 16.76
N ASP A 72 26.95 8.33 17.50
CA ASP A 72 27.41 7.87 18.82
C ASP A 72 27.12 6.37 18.98
N LEU A 73 28.17 5.57 18.77
CA LEU A 73 28.09 4.12 18.83
C LEU A 73 27.64 3.61 20.22
N ASN A 74 28.02 4.27 21.31
CA ASN A 74 27.68 3.80 22.66
C ASN A 74 26.19 4.02 22.94
N VAL A 75 25.65 5.18 22.52
CA VAL A 75 24.21 5.48 22.63
C VAL A 75 23.40 4.53 21.75
N PHE A 76 23.85 4.28 20.51
CA PHE A 76 23.22 3.32 19.62
C PHE A 76 23.17 1.91 20.24
N ILE A 77 24.29 1.40 20.76
CA ILE A 77 24.34 0.10 21.42
C ILE A 77 23.36 0.03 22.60
N ALA A 78 23.28 1.07 23.43
CA ALA A 78 22.33 1.14 24.54
C ALA A 78 20.87 1.04 24.07
N HIS A 79 20.52 1.68 22.95
CA HIS A 79 19.18 1.57 22.37
C HIS A 79 18.91 0.16 21.79
N THR A 80 19.88 -0.44 21.11
CA THR A 80 19.70 -1.79 20.55
C THR A 80 19.52 -2.86 21.62
N ALA A 81 20.09 -2.68 22.82
CA ALA A 81 19.89 -3.58 23.96
C ALA A 81 18.45 -3.64 24.47
N THR A 82 17.59 -2.67 24.10
CA THR A 82 16.15 -2.68 24.41
C THR A 82 15.40 -3.74 23.60
N GLY A 83 15.93 -4.15 22.44
CA GLY A 83 15.33 -5.15 21.57
C GLY A 83 14.30 -4.59 20.60
N VAL A 84 13.24 -3.92 21.07
CA VAL A 84 12.13 -3.49 20.18
C VAL A 84 11.81 -2.01 20.32
N TRP A 85 11.60 -1.35 19.18
CA TRP A 85 11.24 0.06 19.11
C TRP A 85 10.11 0.32 18.12
N CYS A 86 9.24 1.27 18.47
CA CYS A 86 8.21 1.79 17.58
C CYS A 86 8.55 3.24 17.18
N PHE A 87 8.57 3.53 15.89
CA PHE A 87 9.01 4.82 15.38
C PHE A 87 7.88 5.56 14.66
N LYS A 88 7.09 6.34 15.42
CA LYS A 88 6.15 7.31 14.82
C LYS A 88 6.89 8.42 14.06
N GLU A 89 8.05 8.78 14.58
CA GLU A 89 9.06 9.64 13.96
C GLU A 89 10.42 8.95 14.13
N LEU A 90 11.45 9.40 13.41
CA LEU A 90 12.81 8.84 13.51
C LEU A 90 13.51 9.34 14.78
N THR A 91 12.99 8.91 15.94
CA THR A 91 13.48 9.30 17.28
C THR A 91 13.32 8.17 18.29
N TRP A 92 14.26 8.05 19.23
CA TRP A 92 14.25 7.03 20.29
C TRP A 92 13.26 7.34 21.43
N THR A 93 11.96 7.41 21.13
CA THR A 93 10.94 7.83 22.11
C THR A 93 10.03 6.71 22.63
N LEU A 94 9.87 5.61 21.87
CA LEU A 94 8.96 4.52 22.22
C LEU A 94 9.69 3.16 22.25
N PRO A 95 10.30 2.79 23.39
CA PRO A 95 11.01 1.51 23.58
C PRO A 95 10.03 0.34 23.76
N ARG A 96 9.16 0.10 22.78
CA ARG A 96 8.16 -0.97 22.78
C ARG A 96 7.70 -1.30 21.36
N ALA A 97 7.04 -2.44 21.20
CA ALA A 97 6.31 -2.77 19.98
C ALA A 97 5.25 -1.72 19.65
N CYS A 98 4.95 -1.57 18.35
CA CYS A 98 3.92 -0.64 17.90
C CYS A 98 2.53 -1.12 18.29
N GLY A 99 1.73 -0.22 18.87
CA GLY A 99 0.31 -0.44 19.11
C GLY A 99 -0.53 -0.09 17.89
N ALA A 100 -1.83 -0.37 17.95
CA ALA A 100 -2.76 -0.19 16.84
C ALA A 100 -2.87 1.26 16.32
N SER A 101 -2.47 2.26 17.12
CA SER A 101 -2.56 3.69 16.79
C SER A 101 -1.20 4.39 16.70
N ASP A 102 -0.09 3.65 16.76
CA ASP A 102 1.26 4.22 16.68
C ASP A 102 1.70 4.40 15.23
N TYR A 103 0.88 5.13 14.47
CA TYR A 103 1.18 5.43 13.09
C TYR A 103 2.33 6.42 12.97
N VAL A 104 3.12 6.25 11.91
CA VAL A 104 4.03 7.28 11.42
C VAL A 104 3.19 8.55 11.15
N THR A 105 3.66 9.68 11.66
CA THR A 105 2.90 10.94 11.72
C THR A 105 2.27 11.29 10.36
N GLY A 106 0.95 11.45 10.32
CA GLY A 106 0.19 11.81 9.11
C GLY A 106 -0.06 10.65 8.14
N THR A 107 0.19 9.40 8.54
CA THR A 107 0.05 8.22 7.68
C THR A 107 -0.78 7.12 8.33
N LYS A 108 -1.00 6.02 7.60
CA LYS A 108 -1.64 4.79 8.07
C LYS A 108 -0.64 3.65 8.37
N PHE A 109 0.65 3.92 8.26
CA PHE A 109 1.70 2.92 8.42
C PHE A 109 2.19 2.91 9.86
N THR A 110 2.38 1.74 10.45
CA THR A 110 3.22 1.61 11.65
C THR A 110 4.63 1.21 11.24
N ARG A 111 5.60 1.58 12.06
CA ARG A 111 7.01 1.26 11.83
C ARG A 111 7.63 0.72 13.10
N GLN A 112 7.90 -0.57 13.12
CA GLN A 112 8.58 -1.26 14.20
C GLN A 112 9.99 -1.65 13.76
N VAL A 113 10.92 -1.62 14.70
CA VAL A 113 12.27 -2.14 14.52
C VAL A 113 12.56 -3.09 15.65
N ASP A 114 13.03 -4.27 15.28
CA ASP A 114 13.50 -5.31 16.16
C ASP A 114 15.02 -5.45 15.99
N PHE A 115 15.75 -5.40 17.10
CA PHE A 115 17.20 -5.53 17.18
C PHE A 115 17.54 -6.89 17.79
N GLN A 116 18.43 -7.63 17.12
CA GLN A 116 18.92 -8.91 17.59
C GLN A 116 20.45 -8.92 17.50
N THR A 117 21.13 -9.09 18.63
CA THR A 117 22.59 -9.24 18.63
C THR A 117 22.96 -10.63 18.13
N THR A 118 23.45 -10.72 16.89
CA THR A 118 23.83 -11.99 16.25
C THR A 118 25.27 -12.38 16.55
N SER A 119 26.14 -11.40 16.85
CA SER A 119 27.50 -11.62 17.33
C SER A 119 27.98 -10.42 18.16
N PRO A 120 29.11 -10.52 18.89
CA PRO A 120 29.63 -9.40 19.68
C PRO A 120 29.85 -8.09 18.90
N ASN A 121 30.01 -8.18 17.57
CA ASN A 121 30.29 -7.04 16.71
C ASN A 121 29.19 -6.79 15.66
N LEU A 122 28.06 -7.52 15.69
CA LEU A 122 26.98 -7.37 14.71
C LEU A 122 25.63 -7.34 15.40
N VAL A 123 24.83 -6.35 15.04
CA VAL A 123 23.41 -6.25 15.38
C VAL A 123 22.61 -6.42 14.10
N GLN A 124 21.75 -7.42 14.07
CA GLN A 124 20.70 -7.55 13.06
C GLN A 124 19.56 -6.59 13.42
N VAL A 125 19.10 -5.88 12.42
CA VAL A 125 18.01 -4.91 12.48
C VAL A 125 16.93 -5.37 11.53
N ASP A 126 15.77 -5.69 12.07
CA ASP A 126 14.59 -6.08 11.30
C ASP A 126 13.55 -4.96 11.40
N VAL A 127 13.31 -4.28 10.28
CA VAL A 127 12.32 -3.20 10.16
C VAL A 127 11.03 -3.80 9.60
N THR A 128 9.94 -3.63 10.34
CA THR A 128 8.60 -4.07 9.96
C THR A 128 7.70 -2.87 9.76
N ILE A 129 7.17 -2.71 8.55
CA ILE A 129 6.16 -1.71 8.22
C ILE A 129 4.83 -2.41 8.01
N THR A 130 3.80 -2.02 8.77
CA THR A 130 2.45 -2.59 8.60
C THR A 130 1.44 -1.51 8.23
N TRP A 131 0.44 -1.88 7.43
CA TRP A 131 -0.70 -1.02 7.10
C TRP A 131 -1.95 -1.84 6.89
N THR A 132 -3.11 -1.18 6.90
CA THR A 132 -4.40 -1.81 6.64
C THR A 132 -5.09 -1.12 5.46
N ASP A 133 -5.70 -1.91 4.58
CA ASP A 133 -6.56 -1.45 3.50
C ASP A 133 -7.85 -2.29 3.40
N SER A 134 -8.63 -2.11 2.33
CA SER A 134 -9.89 -2.84 2.11
C SER A 134 -9.74 -4.35 1.94
N LYS A 135 -8.52 -4.85 1.76
CA LYS A 135 -8.19 -6.28 1.64
C LYS A 135 -7.63 -6.87 2.93
N GLY A 136 -7.38 -6.05 3.96
CA GLY A 136 -6.90 -6.49 5.26
C GLY A 136 -5.58 -5.85 5.66
N ILE A 137 -4.87 -6.55 6.55
CA ILE A 137 -3.57 -6.12 7.07
C ILE A 137 -2.47 -6.62 6.13
N HIS A 138 -1.53 -5.74 5.83
CA HIS A 138 -0.34 -6.03 5.02
C HIS A 138 0.90 -5.63 5.78
N GLU A 139 2.01 -6.28 5.44
CA GLU A 139 3.32 -5.99 6.01
C GLU A 139 4.41 -5.99 4.95
N SER A 140 5.47 -5.23 5.22
CA SER A 140 6.73 -5.25 4.48
C SER A 140 7.87 -5.32 5.48
N LEU A 141 8.84 -6.19 5.20
CA LEU A 141 9.95 -6.52 6.09
C LEU A 141 11.27 -6.17 5.42
N GLY A 142 12.19 -5.58 6.17
CA GLY A 142 13.55 -5.31 5.72
C GLY A 142 14.57 -5.64 6.80
N SER A 143 15.50 -6.52 6.49
CA SER A 143 16.57 -6.92 7.42
C SER A 143 17.91 -6.37 6.99
N THR A 144 18.70 -5.85 7.94
CA THR A 144 20.09 -5.45 7.69
C THR A 144 20.97 -5.74 8.89
N ASN A 145 22.25 -6.03 8.65
CA ASN A 145 23.24 -6.21 9.70
C ASN A 145 24.09 -4.94 9.82
N LEU A 146 24.19 -4.41 11.03
CA LEU A 146 25.04 -3.27 11.36
C LEU A 146 26.21 -3.73 12.22
N SER A 147 27.43 -3.40 11.77
CA SER A 147 28.66 -3.62 12.53
C SER A 147 28.79 -2.62 13.67
N ILE A 148 29.20 -3.07 14.86
CA ILE A 148 29.35 -2.24 16.08
C ILE A 148 30.79 -2.28 16.64
N LYS A 149 31.78 -2.55 15.78
CA LYS A 149 33.20 -2.55 16.12
C LYS A 149 33.83 -1.17 15.86
#